data_AF-A0AAE9Y783-F1
#
_entry.id   AF-A0AAE9Y783-F1
#
_cell.length_a   1.000
_cell.length_b   1.000
_cell.length_c   1.000
_cell.angle_alpha   90.00
_cell.angle_beta   90.00
_cell.angle_gamma   90.00
#
_symmetry.space_group_name_H-M   'P 1'
#
loop_
_entity.id
_entity.type
_entity.pdbx_description
1 polymer ?
#
loop_
_entity_poly.entity_id
_entity_poly.type
_entity_poly.pdbx_seq_one_letter_code
_entity_poly.pdbx_strand_id
1 'polypeptide(L)'
;MTAVEPFLTSMGGPRLHDPVLVEPGDAAGVAAHRRLRRAAFVADQGLFADHDLDVVDDDPATTVLVARRHDDGAVLGGVRVHPHDGHGGLGWWRGSRLVVDPGAERGVGARLVRAATALAEDRGAVRFDATVQADKEAFFARLGWTTLDRTTVAGAPHVLMLGPGDRLARAVADKAPLGRLVGDLVPGGAGWVGDDAAPVPGAALVAACDAITPAMVERDPEWAGWCAVLVNVNDLAAMGAVPVGLLDAVAGRSEEHVAAVLRGIRAAAEAYGLPVLGGHTQVGQHGALAVTALGATDDPVPGGGGRPGDVVHLVADLGGGWRPGHAGRQWDSTTHRRPRELRELVGTLARHRPAAAKDVSMAGLVGTLAMLAEASGTGAELDVAGVPRPEGAAMADWLTCFPGFALLTADRPGATPPSSPRATTAPVGRLTAPSPAGAVSLVWPDGRRTLAVAAPATGLGPAAAVPPPTEEALR
;
A
#
# COMPACT_ATOMS: atom_id res chain seq x y z
N MET A 1 -41.61 23.06 -13.90
CA MET A 1 -41.82 23.47 -15.31
C MET A 1 -40.66 24.36 -15.73
N THR A 2 -39.54 23.74 -16.13
CA THR A 2 -38.51 24.28 -17.04
C THR A 2 -37.47 23.19 -17.26
N ALA A 3 -37.09 23.03 -18.53
CA ALA A 3 -36.39 21.90 -19.10
C ALA A 3 -34.88 21.90 -18.80
N VAL A 4 -34.31 20.70 -18.74
CA VAL A 4 -32.87 20.47 -18.89
C VAL A 4 -32.69 19.72 -20.20
N GLU A 5 -32.11 20.39 -21.20
CA GLU A 5 -31.64 19.75 -22.43
C GLU A 5 -30.37 18.93 -22.14
N PRO A 6 -30.22 17.73 -22.71
CA PRO A 6 -28.93 17.04 -22.78
C PRO A 6 -28.21 17.38 -24.10
N PHE A 7 -27.12 18.14 -23.99
CA PHE A 7 -26.15 18.30 -25.07
C PHE A 7 -25.20 17.09 -25.09
N LEU A 8 -25.33 16.26 -26.14
CA LEU A 8 -24.26 15.68 -26.98
C LEU A 8 -24.71 14.34 -27.57
N THR A 9 -25.53 14.43 -28.61
CA THR A 9 -25.66 13.39 -29.64
C THR A 9 -24.38 13.40 -30.48
N SER A 10 -23.41 12.55 -30.13
CA SER A 10 -22.30 12.23 -31.03
C SER A 10 -22.75 11.14 -32.01
N MET A 11 -22.48 11.39 -33.27
CA MET A 11 -22.93 10.63 -34.42
C MET A 11 -22.45 9.17 -34.40
N GLY A 12 -23.31 8.30 -34.94
CA GLY A 12 -23.08 6.87 -35.03
C GLY A 12 -21.88 6.49 -35.90
N GLY A 13 -20.96 5.74 -35.28
CA GLY A 13 -20.31 4.61 -35.92
C GLY A 13 -20.81 3.32 -35.26
N PRO A 14 -20.79 2.16 -35.94
CA PRO A 14 -21.09 0.90 -35.28
C PRO A 14 -20.09 0.74 -34.14
N ARG A 15 -20.57 0.65 -32.89
CA ARG A 15 -19.77 0.04 -31.84
C ARG A 15 -19.53 -1.38 -32.33
N LEU A 16 -18.29 -1.70 -32.72
CA LEU A 16 -17.89 -3.08 -32.93
C LEU A 16 -18.20 -3.79 -31.62
N HIS A 17 -19.29 -4.58 -31.59
CA HIS A 17 -19.56 -5.46 -30.46
C HIS A 17 -18.32 -6.33 -30.32
N ASP A 18 -17.74 -6.34 -29.12
CA ASP A 18 -16.59 -7.19 -28.85
C ASP A 18 -17.04 -8.64 -29.10
N PRO A 19 -16.47 -9.36 -30.09
CA PRO A 19 -16.97 -10.67 -30.48
C PRO A 19 -16.86 -11.69 -29.35
N VAL A 20 -16.02 -11.42 -28.35
CA VAL A 20 -15.77 -12.29 -27.20
C VAL A 20 -15.84 -11.50 -25.89
N LEU A 21 -16.78 -11.88 -25.03
CA LEU A 21 -16.92 -11.38 -23.66
C LEU A 21 -16.17 -12.31 -22.69
N VAL A 22 -15.39 -11.75 -21.77
CA VAL A 22 -14.81 -12.52 -20.65
C VAL A 22 -15.55 -12.15 -19.36
N GLU A 23 -16.09 -13.16 -18.69
CA GLU A 23 -16.94 -12.98 -17.51
C GLU A 23 -16.76 -14.15 -16.51
N PRO A 24 -17.15 -13.98 -15.24
CA PRO A 24 -17.29 -15.09 -14.32
C PRO A 24 -18.25 -16.16 -14.87
N GLY A 25 -17.81 -17.41 -14.91
CA GLY A 25 -18.59 -18.52 -15.44
C GLY A 25 -19.75 -18.89 -14.51
N ASP A 26 -20.95 -18.96 -15.10
CA ASP A 26 -22.09 -19.65 -14.50
C ASP A 26 -21.86 -21.18 -14.49
N ALA A 27 -22.81 -21.95 -13.95
CA ALA A 27 -22.69 -23.41 -13.86
C ALA A 27 -22.44 -24.07 -15.24
N ALA A 28 -23.09 -23.57 -16.29
CA ALA A 28 -22.91 -24.06 -17.65
C ALA A 28 -21.52 -23.73 -18.21
N GLY A 29 -21.02 -22.52 -17.93
CA GLY A 29 -19.70 -22.03 -18.31
C GLY A 29 -18.58 -22.80 -17.62
N VAL A 30 -18.71 -23.03 -16.31
CA VAL A 30 -17.78 -23.86 -15.53
C VAL A 30 -17.75 -25.29 -16.08
N ALA A 31 -18.92 -25.88 -16.37
CA ALA A 31 -18.99 -27.20 -16.97
C ALA A 31 -18.34 -27.25 -18.37
N ALA A 32 -18.55 -26.22 -19.20
CA ALA A 32 -17.91 -26.10 -20.50
C ALA A 32 -16.39 -25.95 -20.39
N HIS A 33 -15.90 -25.13 -19.45
CA HIS A 33 -14.48 -25.01 -19.15
C HIS A 33 -13.87 -26.36 -18.75
N ARG A 34 -14.52 -27.13 -17.86
CA ARG A 34 -14.08 -28.49 -17.48
C ARG A 34 -14.02 -29.44 -18.69
N ARG A 35 -14.98 -29.37 -19.63
CA ARG A 35 -14.93 -30.15 -20.88
C ARG A 35 -13.73 -29.77 -21.76
N LEU A 36 -13.49 -28.47 -21.96
CA LEU A 36 -12.34 -27.97 -22.72
C LEU A 36 -11.01 -28.41 -22.10
N ARG A 37 -10.89 -28.31 -20.77
CA ARG A 37 -9.72 -28.78 -20.02
C ARG A 37 -9.49 -30.28 -20.20
N ARG A 38 -10.54 -31.10 -20.09
CA ARG A 38 -10.44 -32.55 -20.30
C ARG A 38 -10.00 -32.88 -21.72
N ALA A 39 -10.56 -32.24 -22.73
CA ALA A 39 -10.13 -32.43 -24.12
C ALA A 39 -8.64 -32.07 -24.28
N ALA A 40 -8.25 -30.86 -23.87
CA ALA A 40 -6.89 -30.38 -24.10
C ALA A 40 -5.83 -31.09 -23.25
N PHE A 41 -6.04 -31.22 -21.94
CA PHE A 41 -5.01 -31.69 -21.02
C PHE A 41 -5.00 -33.22 -20.85
N VAL A 42 -6.14 -33.88 -20.94
CA VAL A 42 -6.24 -35.35 -20.77
C VAL A 42 -6.15 -36.03 -22.14
N ALA A 43 -7.08 -35.72 -23.06
CA ALA A 43 -7.18 -36.45 -24.32
C ALA A 43 -6.05 -36.10 -25.30
N ASP A 44 -5.80 -34.80 -25.52
CA ASP A 44 -4.85 -34.37 -26.55
C ASP A 44 -3.40 -34.41 -26.08
N GLN A 45 -3.14 -33.96 -24.85
CA GLN A 45 -1.78 -33.82 -24.32
C GLN A 45 -1.33 -34.97 -23.42
N GLY A 46 -2.25 -35.79 -22.90
CA GLY A 46 -1.91 -36.88 -21.99
C GLY A 46 -1.24 -36.42 -20.69
N LEU A 47 -1.46 -35.18 -20.24
CA LEU A 47 -0.90 -34.65 -18.99
C LEU A 47 -1.47 -35.35 -17.76
N PHE A 48 -2.70 -35.85 -17.86
CA PHE A 48 -3.39 -36.57 -16.79
C PHE A 48 -3.95 -37.87 -17.35
N ALA A 49 -4.03 -38.91 -16.51
CA ALA A 49 -4.52 -40.23 -16.93
C ALA A 49 -6.04 -40.25 -17.17
N ASP A 50 -6.83 -39.78 -16.19
CA ASP A 50 -8.29 -39.91 -16.22
C ASP A 50 -9.03 -38.56 -16.24
N HIS A 51 -8.63 -37.63 -15.37
CA HIS A 51 -9.19 -36.29 -15.26
C HIS A 51 -8.14 -35.29 -14.75
N ASP A 52 -8.39 -34.00 -14.95
CA ASP A 52 -7.54 -32.91 -14.45
C ASP A 52 -8.16 -32.14 -13.27
N LEU A 53 -9.26 -32.65 -12.69
CA LEU A 53 -9.90 -32.09 -11.50
C LEU A 53 -9.00 -32.16 -10.27
N ASP A 54 -9.02 -31.12 -9.45
CA ASP A 54 -8.30 -31.02 -8.18
C ASP A 54 -9.11 -30.25 -7.13
N VAL A 55 -8.59 -30.14 -5.90
CA VAL A 55 -9.28 -29.48 -4.78
C VAL A 55 -9.66 -28.01 -5.05
N VAL A 56 -8.98 -27.34 -5.99
CA VAL A 56 -9.26 -25.94 -6.35
C VAL A 56 -10.56 -25.83 -7.14
N ASP A 57 -10.98 -26.90 -7.83
CA ASP A 57 -12.23 -26.92 -8.60
C ASP A 57 -13.48 -26.84 -7.73
N ASP A 58 -13.38 -27.20 -6.45
CA ASP A 58 -14.47 -27.22 -5.48
C ASP A 58 -14.30 -26.14 -4.39
N ASP A 59 -13.23 -25.35 -4.45
CA ASP A 59 -12.98 -24.24 -3.51
C ASP A 59 -13.91 -23.05 -3.83
N PRO A 60 -14.75 -22.60 -2.87
CA PRO A 60 -15.66 -21.48 -3.08
C PRO A 60 -14.95 -20.13 -3.33
N ALA A 61 -13.67 -20.00 -2.98
CA ALA A 61 -12.86 -18.83 -3.29
C ALA A 61 -12.36 -18.82 -4.75
N THR A 62 -12.46 -19.94 -5.47
CA THR A 62 -12.08 -20.03 -6.88
C THR A 62 -13.12 -19.36 -7.76
N THR A 63 -12.66 -18.46 -8.62
CA THR A 63 -13.47 -17.90 -9.71
C THR A 63 -12.97 -18.44 -11.04
N VAL A 64 -13.86 -19.08 -11.80
CA VAL A 64 -13.60 -19.46 -13.18
C VAL A 64 -14.03 -18.30 -14.07
N LEU A 65 -13.12 -17.74 -14.85
CA LEU A 65 -13.45 -16.82 -15.94
C LEU A 65 -13.62 -17.63 -17.21
N VAL A 66 -14.68 -17.35 -17.97
CA VAL A 66 -14.94 -17.95 -19.28
C VAL A 66 -14.96 -16.88 -20.35
N ALA A 67 -14.44 -17.21 -21.53
CA ALA A 67 -14.56 -16.38 -22.72
C ALA A 67 -15.74 -16.91 -23.55
N ARG A 68 -16.77 -16.09 -23.76
CA ARG A 68 -17.95 -16.46 -24.56
C ARG A 68 -18.00 -15.66 -25.85
N ARG A 69 -18.34 -16.34 -26.94
CA ARG A 69 -18.70 -15.67 -28.18
C ARG A 69 -20.04 -14.95 -28.00
N HIS A 70 -20.14 -13.72 -28.46
CA HIS A 70 -21.29 -12.85 -28.22
C HIS A 70 -22.56 -13.28 -28.98
N ASP A 71 -22.42 -13.93 -30.13
CA ASP A 71 -23.53 -14.29 -31.03
C ASP A 71 -24.29 -15.55 -30.58
N ASP A 72 -23.58 -16.59 -30.16
CA ASP A 72 -24.11 -17.92 -29.84
C ASP A 72 -23.89 -18.33 -28.38
N GLY A 73 -23.15 -17.54 -27.59
CA GLY A 73 -22.84 -17.81 -26.19
C GLY A 73 -21.85 -18.96 -25.97
N ALA A 74 -21.23 -19.49 -27.03
CA ALA A 74 -20.30 -20.60 -26.98
C ALA A 74 -19.08 -20.24 -26.14
N VAL A 75 -18.71 -21.13 -25.22
CA VAL A 75 -17.51 -20.96 -24.40
C VAL A 75 -16.28 -21.33 -25.22
N LEU A 76 -15.46 -20.34 -25.53
CA LEU A 76 -14.24 -20.44 -26.33
C LEU A 76 -12.99 -20.71 -25.51
N GLY A 77 -13.08 -20.67 -24.18
CA GLY A 77 -11.96 -20.87 -23.28
C GLY A 77 -12.30 -20.49 -21.85
N GLY A 78 -11.37 -20.78 -20.93
CA GLY A 78 -11.50 -20.38 -19.55
C GLY A 78 -10.20 -20.45 -18.76
N VAL A 79 -10.19 -19.83 -17.59
CA VAL A 79 -9.07 -19.80 -16.65
C VAL A 79 -9.60 -19.72 -15.21
N ARG A 80 -8.93 -20.41 -14.28
CA ARG A 80 -9.22 -20.31 -12.85
C ARG A 80 -8.36 -19.22 -12.21
N VAL A 81 -8.96 -18.42 -11.34
CA VAL A 81 -8.28 -17.49 -10.44
C VAL A 81 -8.67 -17.85 -9.02
N HIS A 82 -7.69 -18.10 -8.16
CA HIS A 82 -7.92 -18.61 -6.81
C HIS A 82 -6.81 -18.15 -5.85
N PRO A 83 -7.07 -18.05 -4.54
CA PRO A 83 -6.01 -17.79 -3.56
C PRO A 83 -5.01 -18.96 -3.51
N HIS A 84 -3.74 -18.66 -3.21
CA HIS A 84 -2.72 -19.69 -3.04
C HIS A 84 -2.78 -20.35 -1.65
N ASP A 85 -3.10 -19.59 -0.62
CA ASP A 85 -3.12 -19.98 0.80
C ASP A 85 -4.53 -20.38 1.29
N GLY A 86 -5.46 -20.69 0.38
CA GLY A 86 -6.83 -21.12 0.68
C GLY A 86 -7.78 -20.02 1.17
N HIS A 87 -7.28 -18.89 1.66
CA HIS A 87 -8.11 -17.78 2.18
C HIS A 87 -7.71 -16.38 1.65
N GLY A 88 -6.68 -16.27 0.80
CA GLY A 88 -6.19 -15.00 0.28
C GLY A 88 -5.54 -14.11 1.36
N GLY A 89 -5.15 -14.70 2.49
CA GLY A 89 -4.74 -13.99 3.71
C GLY A 89 -3.48 -13.15 3.51
N LEU A 90 -2.60 -13.55 2.59
CA LEU A 90 -1.39 -12.82 2.22
C LEU A 90 -1.53 -11.98 0.94
N GLY A 91 -2.71 -11.96 0.31
CA GLY A 91 -2.88 -11.38 -1.01
C GLY A 91 -2.11 -12.14 -2.11
N TRP A 92 -1.84 -13.43 -1.90
CA TRP A 92 -1.21 -14.29 -2.91
C TRP A 92 -2.28 -15.07 -3.67
N TRP A 93 -2.41 -14.75 -4.96
CA TRP A 93 -3.35 -15.36 -5.90
C TRP A 93 -2.63 -16.11 -7.01
N ARG A 94 -3.33 -17.08 -7.62
CA ARG A 94 -2.81 -17.88 -8.72
C ARG A 94 -3.80 -18.01 -9.86
N GLY A 95 -3.27 -17.91 -11.08
CA GLY A 95 -3.94 -18.31 -12.30
C GLY A 95 -3.64 -19.77 -12.62
N SER A 96 -4.66 -20.59 -12.90
CA SER A 96 -4.46 -21.99 -13.27
C SER A 96 -5.46 -22.50 -14.32
N ARG A 97 -5.11 -23.62 -14.96
CA ARG A 97 -5.93 -24.32 -15.96
C ARG A 97 -6.42 -23.45 -17.13
N LEU A 98 -5.63 -22.47 -17.56
CA LEU A 98 -5.95 -21.70 -18.77
C LEU A 98 -6.06 -22.63 -19.98
N VAL A 99 -7.22 -22.67 -20.62
CA VAL A 99 -7.47 -23.42 -21.85
C VAL A 99 -8.25 -22.56 -22.83
N VAL A 100 -7.97 -22.74 -24.13
CA VAL A 100 -8.67 -22.08 -25.23
C VAL A 100 -9.05 -23.16 -26.23
N ASP A 101 -10.27 -23.10 -26.73
CA ASP A 101 -10.75 -23.98 -27.79
C ASP A 101 -9.87 -23.79 -29.04
N PRO A 102 -9.37 -24.87 -29.68
CA PRO A 102 -8.50 -24.76 -30.86
C PRO A 102 -9.15 -24.03 -32.06
N GLY A 103 -10.48 -24.06 -32.15
CA GLY A 103 -11.27 -23.37 -33.17
C GLY A 103 -11.64 -21.92 -32.79
N ALA A 104 -11.23 -21.45 -31.61
CA ALA A 104 -11.49 -20.08 -31.19
C ALA A 104 -10.68 -19.05 -32.00
N GLU A 105 -11.21 -17.84 -32.06
CA GLU A 105 -10.55 -16.70 -32.70
C GLU A 105 -9.21 -16.36 -32.01
N ARG A 106 -8.28 -15.76 -32.77
CA ARG A 106 -6.99 -15.34 -32.22
C ARG A 106 -7.19 -14.31 -31.11
N GLY A 107 -6.49 -14.50 -29.99
CA GLY A 107 -6.44 -13.53 -28.90
C GLY A 107 -7.34 -13.86 -27.70
N VAL A 108 -8.20 -14.88 -27.77
CA VAL A 108 -9.02 -15.33 -26.62
C VAL A 108 -8.15 -15.62 -25.40
N GLY A 109 -7.04 -16.34 -25.56
CA GLY A 109 -6.10 -16.60 -24.46
C GLY A 109 -5.53 -15.32 -23.83
N ALA A 110 -5.19 -14.30 -24.64
CA ALA A 110 -4.67 -13.04 -24.13
C ALA A 110 -5.74 -12.27 -23.34
N ARG A 111 -6.99 -12.31 -23.79
CA ARG A 111 -8.14 -11.72 -23.09
C ARG A 111 -8.37 -12.39 -21.73
N LEU A 112 -8.34 -13.72 -21.69
CA LEU A 112 -8.46 -14.49 -20.44
C LEU A 112 -7.34 -14.17 -19.45
N VAL A 113 -6.07 -14.10 -19.88
CA VAL A 113 -4.94 -13.77 -19.00
C VAL A 113 -5.05 -12.35 -18.44
N ARG A 114 -5.43 -11.36 -19.26
CA ARG A 114 -5.63 -9.98 -18.82
C ARG A 114 -6.79 -9.87 -17.83
N ALA A 115 -7.92 -10.51 -18.13
CA ALA A 115 -9.08 -10.53 -17.25
C ALA A 115 -8.77 -11.25 -15.92
N ALA A 116 -7.99 -12.33 -15.95
CA ALA A 116 -7.54 -13.02 -14.74
C ALA A 116 -6.63 -12.14 -13.88
N THR A 117 -5.74 -11.37 -14.50
CA THR A 117 -4.86 -10.41 -13.80
C THR A 117 -5.67 -9.29 -13.15
N ALA A 118 -6.61 -8.69 -13.89
CA ALA A 118 -7.49 -7.66 -13.37
C ALA A 118 -8.37 -8.18 -12.22
N LEU A 119 -8.94 -9.37 -12.36
CA LEU A 119 -9.71 -10.01 -11.30
C LEU A 119 -8.86 -10.25 -10.04
N ALA A 120 -7.62 -10.73 -10.19
CA ALA A 120 -6.74 -10.93 -9.05
C ALA A 120 -6.46 -9.59 -8.34
N GLU A 121 -6.20 -8.52 -9.08
CA GLU A 121 -6.01 -7.18 -8.53
C GLU A 121 -7.24 -6.68 -7.77
N ASP A 122 -8.43 -6.81 -8.35
CA ASP A 122 -9.72 -6.46 -7.73
C ASP A 122 -9.97 -7.26 -6.44
N ARG A 123 -9.45 -8.49 -6.36
CA ARG A 123 -9.50 -9.34 -5.17
C ARG A 123 -8.38 -9.07 -4.17
N GLY A 124 -7.63 -7.99 -4.36
CA GLY A 124 -6.56 -7.58 -3.45
C GLY A 124 -5.31 -8.44 -3.58
N ALA A 125 -4.97 -8.89 -4.79
CA ALA A 125 -3.68 -9.53 -5.02
C ALA A 125 -2.53 -8.55 -4.84
N VAL A 126 -1.58 -8.96 -4.00
CA VAL A 126 -0.23 -8.39 -3.89
C VAL A 126 0.73 -9.18 -4.79
N ARG A 127 0.54 -10.50 -4.88
CA ARG A 127 1.25 -11.39 -5.80
C ARG A 127 0.24 -12.20 -6.59
N PHE A 128 0.39 -12.20 -7.92
CA PHE A 128 -0.36 -13.05 -8.82
C PHE A 128 0.61 -13.88 -9.65
N ASP A 129 0.63 -15.20 -9.48
CA ASP A 129 1.51 -16.07 -10.26
C ASP A 129 0.77 -17.21 -10.97
N ALA A 130 1.47 -17.92 -11.86
CA ALA A 130 0.95 -19.08 -12.56
C ALA A 130 2.09 -20.03 -12.93
N THR A 131 1.81 -21.33 -12.92
CA THR A 131 2.66 -22.33 -13.57
C THR A 131 2.21 -22.50 -15.02
N VAL A 132 3.03 -22.02 -15.95
CA VAL A 132 2.75 -21.96 -17.39
C VAL A 132 3.53 -23.05 -18.10
N GLN A 133 2.91 -23.76 -19.06
CA GLN A 133 3.64 -24.75 -19.87
C GLN A 133 4.82 -24.08 -20.59
N ALA A 134 5.98 -24.75 -20.65
CA ALA A 134 7.22 -24.11 -21.09
C ALA A 134 7.15 -23.53 -22.52
N ASP A 135 6.38 -24.14 -23.42
CA ASP A 135 6.16 -23.65 -24.78
C ASP A 135 5.28 -22.39 -24.86
N LYS A 136 4.58 -22.02 -23.78
CA LYS A 136 3.73 -20.82 -23.68
C LYS A 136 4.42 -19.64 -22.98
N GLU A 137 5.66 -19.80 -22.50
CA GLU A 137 6.39 -18.73 -21.80
C GLU A 137 6.46 -17.44 -22.62
N ALA A 138 6.84 -17.53 -23.90
CA ALA A 138 6.94 -16.36 -24.79
C ALA A 138 5.58 -15.68 -25.04
N PHE A 139 4.47 -16.40 -24.91
CA PHE A 139 3.14 -15.81 -24.97
C PHE A 139 2.84 -14.97 -23.72
N PHE A 140 3.13 -15.49 -22.52
CA PHE A 140 2.95 -14.77 -21.26
C PHE A 140 3.92 -13.59 -21.12
N ALA A 141 5.17 -13.73 -21.55
CA ALA A 141 6.16 -12.65 -21.52
C ALA A 141 5.70 -11.43 -22.33
N ARG A 142 5.07 -11.63 -23.51
CA ARG A 142 4.47 -10.54 -24.31
C ARG A 142 3.28 -9.86 -23.62
N LEU A 143 2.68 -10.48 -22.62
CA LEU A 143 1.61 -9.92 -21.80
C LEU A 143 2.14 -9.25 -20.52
N GLY A 144 3.47 -9.13 -20.36
CA GLY A 144 4.10 -8.49 -19.21
C GLY A 144 4.39 -9.42 -18.04
N TRP A 145 4.25 -10.73 -18.21
CA TRP A 145 4.61 -11.69 -17.16
C TRP A 145 6.11 -11.94 -17.13
N THR A 146 6.66 -12.14 -15.93
CA THR A 146 8.09 -12.35 -15.71
C THR A 146 8.36 -13.77 -15.24
N THR A 147 9.33 -14.45 -15.85
CA THR A 147 9.75 -15.79 -15.43
C THR A 147 10.46 -15.74 -14.07
N LEU A 148 9.96 -16.54 -13.12
CA LEU A 148 10.57 -16.71 -11.79
C LEU A 148 11.42 -17.98 -11.69
N ASP A 149 10.97 -19.08 -12.30
CA ASP A 149 11.68 -20.37 -12.23
C ASP A 149 11.19 -21.38 -13.26
N ARG A 150 11.96 -22.45 -13.46
CA ARG A 150 11.55 -23.64 -14.20
C ARG A 150 11.01 -24.68 -13.22
N THR A 151 9.95 -25.38 -13.60
CA THR A 151 9.32 -26.39 -12.76
C THR A 151 8.71 -27.50 -13.62
N THR A 152 8.14 -28.51 -12.97
CA THR A 152 7.45 -29.61 -13.63
C THR A 152 6.06 -29.75 -13.01
N VAL A 153 5.04 -29.78 -13.85
CA VAL A 153 3.65 -30.02 -13.43
C VAL A 153 3.12 -31.21 -14.22
N ALA A 154 2.59 -32.20 -13.51
CA ALA A 154 2.09 -33.44 -14.11
C ALA A 154 3.09 -34.11 -15.07
N GLY A 155 4.37 -34.16 -14.67
CA GLY A 155 5.45 -34.75 -15.49
C GLY A 155 5.90 -33.92 -16.69
N ALA A 156 5.27 -32.77 -16.97
CA ALA A 156 5.60 -31.92 -18.12
C ALA A 156 6.37 -30.63 -17.72
N PRO A 157 7.29 -30.14 -18.56
CA PRO A 157 8.02 -28.89 -18.33
C PRO A 157 7.11 -27.66 -18.24
N HIS A 158 7.28 -26.90 -17.17
CA HIS A 158 6.56 -25.66 -16.88
C HIS A 158 7.52 -24.55 -16.42
N VAL A 159 7.00 -23.34 -16.35
CA VAL A 159 7.67 -22.14 -15.89
C VAL A 159 6.76 -21.49 -14.86
N LEU A 160 7.29 -21.22 -13.67
CA LEU A 160 6.60 -20.35 -12.72
C LEU A 160 6.79 -18.91 -13.18
N MET A 161 5.70 -18.21 -13.43
CA MET A 161 5.71 -16.83 -13.91
C MET A 161 4.91 -15.93 -12.98
N LEU A 162 5.42 -14.72 -12.74
CA LEU A 162 4.77 -13.64 -12.01
C LEU A 162 4.00 -12.73 -12.98
N GLY A 163 2.74 -12.48 -12.70
CA GLY A 163 1.91 -11.52 -13.42
C GLY A 163 2.32 -10.09 -13.14
N PRO A 164 2.00 -9.15 -14.05
CA PRO A 164 2.25 -7.74 -13.81
C PRO A 164 1.39 -7.24 -12.64
N GLY A 165 1.95 -6.35 -11.84
CA GLY A 165 1.25 -5.70 -10.74
C GLY A 165 1.99 -4.44 -10.32
N ASP A 166 1.25 -3.35 -10.10
CA ASP A 166 1.81 -2.03 -9.79
C ASP A 166 1.12 -1.37 -8.59
N ARG A 167 0.17 -2.05 -7.93
CA ARG A 167 -0.64 -1.48 -6.84
C ARG A 167 0.22 -0.84 -5.75
N LEU A 168 1.26 -1.55 -5.29
CA LEU A 168 2.18 -1.04 -4.28
C LEU A 168 3.01 0.13 -4.81
N ALA A 169 3.51 0.04 -6.05
CA ALA A 169 4.27 1.13 -6.66
C ALA A 169 3.42 2.41 -6.86
N ARG A 170 2.15 2.26 -7.26
CA ARG A 170 1.19 3.38 -7.39
C ARG A 170 0.92 4.08 -6.06
N ALA A 171 0.87 3.34 -4.95
CA ALA A 171 0.69 3.94 -3.62
C ALA A 171 1.84 4.88 -3.21
N VAL A 172 3.03 4.71 -3.79
CA VAL A 172 4.21 5.55 -3.51
C VAL A 172 4.40 6.65 -4.56
N ALA A 173 3.77 6.53 -5.73
CA ALA A 173 4.03 7.38 -6.89
C ALA A 173 3.83 8.88 -6.63
N ASP A 174 2.88 9.24 -5.74
CA ASP A 174 2.58 10.63 -5.39
C ASP A 174 3.73 11.33 -4.65
N LYS A 175 4.68 10.56 -4.08
CA LYS A 175 5.86 11.10 -3.39
C LYS A 175 7.05 11.35 -4.33
N ALA A 176 7.09 10.72 -5.50
CA ALA A 176 8.23 10.76 -6.41
C ALA A 176 8.62 12.18 -6.92
N PRO A 177 7.70 13.17 -7.04
CA PRO A 177 8.08 14.52 -7.42
C PRO A 177 8.83 15.31 -6.34
N LEU A 178 8.78 14.90 -5.06
CA LEU A 178 9.23 15.71 -3.92
C LEU A 178 10.69 16.12 -4.03
N GLY A 179 11.59 15.18 -4.31
CA GLY A 179 13.03 15.45 -4.43
C GLY A 179 13.35 16.55 -5.45
N ARG A 180 12.61 16.61 -6.56
CA ARG A 180 12.77 17.65 -7.57
C ARG A 180 12.16 19.00 -7.18
N LEU A 181 11.09 19.00 -6.39
CA LEU A 181 10.35 20.21 -6.06
C LEU A 181 10.89 20.93 -4.83
N VAL A 182 11.34 20.19 -3.82
CA VAL A 182 11.76 20.75 -2.53
C VAL A 182 13.21 20.42 -2.15
N GLY A 183 13.92 19.62 -2.95
CA GLY A 183 15.31 19.23 -2.65
C GLY A 183 16.25 20.42 -2.46
N ASP A 184 16.09 21.49 -3.26
CA ASP A 184 16.90 22.71 -3.16
C ASP A 184 16.67 23.50 -1.86
N LEU A 185 15.56 23.25 -1.16
CA LEU A 185 15.29 23.86 0.14
C LEU A 185 16.03 23.18 1.29
N VAL A 186 16.55 21.95 1.08
CA VAL A 186 17.17 21.11 2.11
C VAL A 186 16.30 21.04 3.38
N PRO A 187 15.03 20.60 3.26
CA PRO A 187 14.08 20.63 4.36
C PRO A 187 14.60 19.86 5.57
N GLY A 188 14.48 20.42 6.77
CA GLY A 188 14.99 19.84 8.03
C GLY A 188 16.49 20.05 8.29
N GLY A 189 17.27 20.41 7.27
CA GLY A 189 18.72 20.58 7.39
C GLY A 189 19.49 19.26 7.38
N ALA A 190 20.82 19.35 7.50
CA ALA A 190 21.69 18.18 7.48
C ALA A 190 21.28 17.17 8.58
N GLY A 191 21.14 15.90 8.20
CA GLY A 191 20.70 14.81 9.08
C GLY A 191 19.20 14.53 9.08
N TRP A 192 18.37 15.47 8.60
CA TRP A 192 16.91 15.44 8.76
C TRP A 192 16.16 15.63 7.44
N VAL A 193 16.86 15.54 6.30
CA VAL A 193 16.25 15.64 4.98
C VAL A 193 15.31 14.47 4.74
N GLY A 194 14.04 14.77 4.45
CA GLY A 194 13.00 13.76 4.20
C GLY A 194 12.49 13.05 5.46
N ASP A 195 12.81 13.59 6.64
CA ASP A 195 12.30 13.10 7.91
C ASP A 195 10.86 13.53 8.17
N ASP A 196 10.21 12.93 9.17
CA ASP A 196 8.80 13.20 9.48
C ASP A 196 8.60 14.57 10.16
N ALA A 197 9.60 15.02 10.91
CA ALA A 197 9.64 16.37 11.45
C ALA A 197 11.07 16.92 11.42
N ALA A 198 11.22 18.22 11.66
CA ALA A 198 12.52 18.87 11.71
C ALA A 198 12.83 19.39 13.12
N PRO A 199 14.03 19.14 13.68
CA PRO A 199 14.49 19.84 14.86
C PRO A 199 14.54 21.36 14.65
N VAL A 200 14.05 22.11 15.63
CA VAL A 200 14.07 23.57 15.63
C VAL A 200 15.44 24.03 16.15
N PRO A 201 16.23 24.79 15.36
CA PRO A 201 17.56 25.22 15.78
C PRO A 201 17.54 26.00 17.10
N GLY A 202 18.41 25.61 18.03
CA GLY A 202 18.55 26.27 19.33
C GLY A 202 17.45 25.97 20.35
N ALA A 203 16.56 25.01 20.08
CA ALA A 203 15.50 24.60 20.99
C ALA A 203 15.40 23.07 21.08
N ALA A 204 14.97 22.56 22.24
CA ALA A 204 14.59 21.16 22.44
C ALA A 204 13.18 20.90 21.86
N LEU A 205 13.00 21.27 20.59
CA LEU A 205 11.73 21.22 19.88
C LEU A 205 11.92 20.61 18.50
N VAL A 206 10.90 19.90 18.03
CA VAL A 206 10.73 19.47 16.65
C VAL A 206 9.42 20.06 16.10
N ALA A 207 9.39 20.33 14.80
CA ALA A 207 8.24 20.87 14.10
C ALA A 207 7.85 19.95 12.95
N ALA A 208 6.59 19.49 12.96
CA ALA A 208 5.95 18.77 11.86
C ALA A 208 4.92 19.70 11.20
N CYS A 209 4.72 19.57 9.90
CA CYS A 209 3.72 20.34 9.18
C CYS A 209 3.18 19.53 8.03
N ASP A 210 1.86 19.39 7.99
CA ASP A 210 1.22 18.53 7.02
C ASP A 210 -0.07 19.15 6.47
N ALA A 211 -0.26 18.99 5.17
CA ALA A 211 -1.42 19.48 4.44
C ALA A 211 -2.37 18.32 4.12
N ILE A 212 -3.67 18.54 4.37
CA ILE A 212 -4.69 17.55 4.04
C ILE A 212 -5.17 17.73 2.61
N THR A 213 -5.32 16.61 1.91
CA THR A 213 -5.75 16.62 0.50
C THR A 213 -7.06 17.41 0.33
N PRO A 214 -7.15 18.35 -0.64
CA PRO A 214 -8.34 19.15 -0.84
C PRO A 214 -9.61 18.30 -1.02
N ALA A 215 -9.50 17.17 -1.72
CA ALA A 215 -10.62 16.26 -1.92
C ALA A 215 -11.19 15.70 -0.60
N MET A 216 -10.37 15.50 0.42
CA MET A 216 -10.82 15.07 1.75
C MET A 216 -11.44 16.23 2.52
N VAL A 217 -10.81 17.41 2.50
CA VAL A 217 -11.36 18.63 3.13
C VAL A 217 -12.75 18.96 2.58
N GLU A 218 -12.97 18.74 1.29
CA GLU A 218 -14.26 19.00 0.64
C GLU A 218 -15.32 17.93 0.95
N ARG A 219 -14.94 16.65 0.94
CA ARG A 219 -15.87 15.51 1.07
C ARG A 219 -16.23 15.14 2.50
N ASP A 220 -15.26 15.23 3.41
CA ASP A 220 -15.43 14.86 4.83
C ASP A 220 -14.63 15.85 5.71
N PRO A 221 -15.10 17.11 5.82
CA PRO A 221 -14.35 18.19 6.48
C PRO A 221 -14.05 17.91 7.94
N GLU A 222 -14.98 17.31 8.68
CA GLU A 222 -14.77 17.01 10.10
C GLU A 222 -13.70 15.91 10.27
N TRP A 223 -13.71 14.90 9.41
CA TRP A 223 -12.65 13.90 9.40
C TRP A 223 -11.31 14.44 8.91
N ALA A 224 -11.31 15.35 7.93
CA ALA A 224 -10.12 16.06 7.50
C ALA A 224 -9.49 16.84 8.68
N GLY A 225 -10.32 17.51 9.49
CA GLY A 225 -9.88 18.17 10.71
C GLY A 225 -9.27 17.22 11.73
N TRP A 226 -9.88 16.06 11.96
CA TRP A 226 -9.30 15.02 12.83
C TRP A 226 -7.94 14.54 12.30
N CYS A 227 -7.88 14.25 11.00
CA CYS A 227 -6.68 13.71 10.38
C CYS A 227 -5.53 14.71 10.34
N ALA A 228 -5.80 16.01 10.23
CA ALA A 228 -4.78 17.06 10.28
C ALA A 228 -4.00 17.06 11.61
N VAL A 229 -4.68 16.77 12.72
CA VAL A 229 -4.03 16.58 14.01
C VAL A 229 -3.32 15.22 14.07
N LEU A 230 -3.99 14.16 13.59
CA LEU A 230 -3.50 12.79 13.65
C LEU A 230 -2.14 12.62 12.96
N VAL A 231 -2.01 13.07 11.70
CA VAL A 231 -0.78 12.89 10.90
C VAL A 231 0.40 13.58 11.57
N ASN A 232 0.23 14.83 11.99
CA ASN A 232 1.27 15.58 12.67
C ASN A 232 1.66 14.98 14.02
N VAL A 233 0.71 14.40 14.77
CA VAL A 233 1.01 13.71 16.03
C VAL A 233 1.82 12.43 15.78
N ASN A 234 1.54 11.72 14.69
CA ASN A 234 2.28 10.53 14.29
C ASN A 234 3.72 10.88 13.86
N ASP A 235 3.91 11.99 13.12
CA ASP A 235 5.25 12.50 12.77
C ASP A 235 6.09 12.77 14.03
N LEU A 236 5.50 13.47 15.01
CA LEU A 236 6.16 13.73 16.29
C LEU A 236 6.46 12.44 17.06
N ALA A 237 5.56 11.46 17.02
CA ALA A 237 5.78 10.15 17.64
C ALA A 237 6.94 9.38 16.99
N ALA A 238 7.08 9.44 15.66
CA ALA A 238 8.18 8.82 14.92
C ALA A 238 9.54 9.40 15.35
N MET A 239 9.58 10.70 15.64
CA MET A 239 10.78 11.41 16.12
C MET A 239 11.04 11.21 17.61
N GLY A 240 10.21 10.44 18.32
CA GLY A 240 10.29 10.24 19.77
C GLY A 240 9.94 11.49 20.58
N ALA A 241 9.28 12.48 19.98
CA ALA A 241 8.93 13.73 20.62
C ALA A 241 7.56 13.68 21.31
N VAL A 242 7.43 14.44 22.41
CA VAL A 242 6.15 14.60 23.11
C VAL A 242 5.42 15.80 22.49
N PRO A 243 4.23 15.65 21.88
CA PRO A 243 3.51 16.77 21.31
C PRO A 243 3.13 17.80 22.38
N VAL A 244 3.34 19.09 22.10
CA VAL A 244 3.11 20.21 23.04
C VAL A 244 2.07 21.22 22.55
N GLY A 245 1.79 21.27 21.25
CA GLY A 245 0.75 22.15 20.72
C GLY A 245 0.67 22.18 19.21
N LEU A 246 -0.41 22.78 18.70
CA LEU A 246 -0.78 22.78 17.29
C LEU A 246 -1.09 24.21 16.79
N LEU A 247 -0.80 24.46 15.52
CA LEU A 247 -1.25 25.64 14.78
C LEU A 247 -2.03 25.18 13.54
N ASP A 248 -3.12 25.84 13.19
CA ASP A 248 -3.90 25.50 11.99
C ASP A 248 -3.98 26.64 10.97
N ALA A 249 -4.02 26.30 9.69
CA ALA A 249 -4.36 27.20 8.60
C ALA A 249 -5.49 26.56 7.78
N VAL A 250 -6.69 27.13 7.86
CA VAL A 250 -7.90 26.57 7.27
C VAL A 250 -8.58 27.58 6.34
N ALA A 251 -9.00 27.08 5.18
CA ALA A 251 -9.83 27.81 4.23
C ALA A 251 -11.02 26.93 3.81
N GLY A 252 -12.19 27.54 3.60
CA GLY A 252 -13.37 26.82 3.16
C GLY A 252 -14.41 27.70 2.49
N ARG A 253 -15.36 27.07 1.81
CA ARG A 253 -16.33 27.75 0.91
C ARG A 253 -17.41 28.52 1.66
N SER A 254 -17.64 28.18 2.92
CA SER A 254 -18.60 28.82 3.81
C SER A 254 -18.14 28.70 5.26
N GLU A 255 -18.70 29.51 6.15
CA GLU A 255 -18.46 29.42 7.59
C GLU A 255 -18.82 28.02 8.14
N GLU A 256 -19.90 27.42 7.65
CA GLU A 256 -20.32 26.08 8.05
C GLU A 256 -19.28 25.01 7.67
N HIS A 257 -18.68 25.13 6.48
CA HIS A 257 -17.64 24.20 6.02
C HIS A 257 -16.38 24.32 6.89
N VAL A 258 -15.92 25.54 7.14
CA VAL A 258 -14.78 25.81 8.02
C VAL A 258 -15.08 25.33 9.45
N ALA A 259 -16.28 25.60 9.98
CA ALA A 259 -16.69 25.14 11.30
C ALA A 259 -16.66 23.61 11.41
N ALA A 260 -17.02 22.88 10.34
CA ALA A 260 -16.91 21.43 10.32
C ALA A 260 -15.45 20.95 10.44
N VAL A 261 -14.52 21.58 9.71
CA VAL A 261 -13.09 21.28 9.82
C VAL A 261 -12.58 21.55 11.24
N LEU A 262 -12.91 22.72 11.80
CA LEU A 262 -12.49 23.13 13.14
C LEU A 262 -13.08 22.24 14.24
N ARG A 263 -14.29 21.68 14.06
CA ARG A 263 -14.84 20.66 14.97
C ARG A 263 -13.98 19.41 15.00
N GLY A 264 -13.51 18.95 13.83
CA GLY A 264 -12.60 17.82 13.71
C GLY A 264 -11.27 18.06 14.43
N ILE A 265 -10.66 19.23 14.20
CA ILE A 265 -9.42 19.64 14.87
C ILE A 265 -9.61 19.66 16.38
N ARG A 266 -10.70 20.30 16.86
CA ARG A 266 -11.02 20.38 18.28
C ARG A 266 -11.17 18.98 18.90
N ALA A 267 -11.95 18.10 18.27
CA ALA A 267 -12.19 16.76 18.77
C ALA A 267 -10.89 15.95 18.88
N ALA A 268 -10.01 16.03 17.86
CA ALA A 268 -8.72 15.36 17.90
C ALA A 268 -7.77 15.99 18.93
N ALA A 269 -7.68 17.32 18.99
CA ALA A 269 -6.86 18.02 19.97
C ALA A 269 -7.28 17.67 21.42
N GLU A 270 -8.58 17.62 21.70
CA GLU A 270 -9.11 17.16 22.99
C GLU A 270 -8.78 15.68 23.26
N ALA A 271 -8.90 14.81 22.25
CA ALA A 271 -8.57 13.39 22.38
C ALA A 271 -7.08 13.15 22.68
N TYR A 272 -6.18 13.88 22.02
CA TYR A 272 -4.73 13.80 22.26
C TYR A 272 -4.26 14.62 23.47
N GLY A 273 -5.11 15.49 24.01
CA GLY A 273 -4.79 16.36 25.14
C GLY A 273 -3.83 17.49 24.75
N LEU A 274 -3.98 18.05 23.54
CA LEU A 274 -3.09 19.05 22.96
C LEU A 274 -3.79 20.41 22.85
N PRO A 275 -3.11 21.52 23.22
CA PRO A 275 -3.63 22.85 22.99
C PRO A 275 -3.48 23.24 21.51
N VAL A 276 -4.51 23.88 20.97
CA VAL A 276 -4.40 24.67 19.72
C VAL A 276 -3.87 26.04 20.11
N LEU A 277 -2.62 26.33 19.72
CA LEU A 277 -1.86 27.53 20.08
C LEU A 277 -2.31 28.77 19.29
N GLY A 278 -2.87 28.57 18.10
CA GLY A 278 -3.34 29.63 17.22
C GLY A 278 -3.56 29.13 15.80
N GLY A 279 -3.88 30.05 14.88
CA GLY A 279 -4.10 29.67 13.49
C GLY A 279 -4.53 30.81 12.58
N HIS A 280 -4.91 30.47 11.35
CA HIS A 280 -5.45 31.37 10.34
C HIS A 280 -6.71 30.78 9.70
N THR A 281 -7.73 31.60 9.50
CA THR A 281 -9.02 31.16 8.96
C THR A 281 -9.47 32.04 7.80
N GLN A 282 -9.83 31.41 6.68
CA GLN A 282 -10.40 32.06 5.51
C GLN A 282 -11.74 31.45 5.11
N VAL A 283 -12.69 32.30 4.72
CA VAL A 283 -14.03 31.89 4.28
C VAL A 283 -14.26 32.39 2.85
N GLY A 284 -15.05 31.65 2.07
CA GLY A 284 -15.34 31.95 0.67
C GLY A 284 -14.25 31.49 -0.30
N GLN A 285 -13.44 30.52 0.12
CA GLN A 285 -12.34 29.93 -0.66
C GLN A 285 -12.58 28.44 -0.93
N HIS A 286 -11.75 27.82 -1.77
CA HIS A 286 -11.72 26.36 -1.87
C HIS A 286 -11.24 25.72 -0.56
N GLY A 287 -11.68 24.50 -0.27
CA GLY A 287 -11.29 23.74 0.91
C GLY A 287 -9.78 23.49 0.94
N ALA A 288 -9.10 24.05 1.93
CA ALA A 288 -7.69 23.81 2.20
C ALA A 288 -7.44 23.76 3.71
N LEU A 289 -6.53 22.88 4.11
CA LEU A 289 -6.18 22.67 5.51
C LEU A 289 -4.72 22.26 5.61
N ALA A 290 -3.97 23.00 6.43
CA ALA A 290 -2.66 22.58 6.91
C ALA A 290 -2.60 22.76 8.43
N VAL A 291 -1.92 21.84 9.10
CA VAL A 291 -1.64 21.91 10.54
C VAL A 291 -0.14 21.78 10.74
N THR A 292 0.39 22.59 11.65
CA THR A 292 1.76 22.49 12.15
C THR A 292 1.70 22.04 13.61
N ALA A 293 2.44 20.99 13.97
CA ALA A 293 2.59 20.56 15.34
C ALA A 293 4.01 20.79 15.86
N LEU A 294 4.10 21.11 17.14
CA LEU A 294 5.35 21.22 17.87
C LEU A 294 5.43 20.07 18.87
N GLY A 295 6.59 19.43 18.95
CA GLY A 295 6.91 18.42 19.95
C GLY A 295 8.20 18.73 20.68
N ALA A 296 8.30 18.31 21.94
CA ALA A 296 9.49 18.47 22.76
C ALA A 296 10.32 17.17 22.78
N THR A 297 11.62 17.30 22.51
CA THR A 297 12.63 16.24 22.70
C THR A 297 14.03 16.84 22.70
N ASP A 298 14.92 16.28 23.51
CA ASP A 298 16.35 16.61 23.52
C ASP A 298 17.15 15.68 22.59
N ASP A 299 16.55 14.56 22.18
CA ASP A 299 17.20 13.57 21.31
C ASP A 299 16.17 13.01 20.31
N PRO A 300 15.98 13.71 19.19
CA PRO A 300 15.07 13.24 18.16
C PRO A 300 15.60 11.95 17.51
N VAL A 301 14.69 11.04 17.20
CA VAL A 301 15.00 9.82 16.42
C VAL A 301 15.04 10.19 14.93
N PRO A 302 16.13 9.92 14.20
CA PRO A 302 16.21 10.24 12.78
C PRO A 302 15.48 9.21 11.92
N GLY A 303 14.98 9.61 10.75
CA GLY A 303 14.44 8.71 9.73
C GLY A 303 15.50 8.03 8.86
N GLY A 304 16.75 8.52 8.90
CA GLY A 304 17.86 8.08 8.04
C GLY A 304 19.06 7.40 8.74
N GLY A 305 18.94 6.96 9.98
CA GLY A 305 20.06 6.36 10.72
C GLY A 305 20.24 4.84 10.55
N GLY A 306 19.42 4.20 9.70
CA GLY A 306 19.44 2.75 9.47
C GLY A 306 20.64 2.27 8.65
N ARG A 307 20.99 0.99 8.79
CA ARG A 307 22.09 0.34 8.06
C ARG A 307 21.69 -1.03 7.50
N PRO A 308 22.36 -1.53 6.45
CA PRO A 308 22.14 -2.89 5.97
C PRO A 308 22.31 -3.91 7.11
N GLY A 309 21.33 -4.80 7.25
CA GLY A 309 21.27 -5.79 8.33
C GLY A 309 20.40 -5.39 9.51
N ASP A 310 20.03 -4.11 9.65
CA ASP A 310 19.12 -3.66 10.70
C ASP A 310 17.74 -4.31 10.53
N VAL A 311 17.15 -4.75 11.65
CA VAL A 311 15.83 -5.37 11.70
C VAL A 311 14.78 -4.29 11.63
N VAL A 312 13.81 -4.45 10.73
CA VAL A 312 12.67 -3.55 10.61
C VAL A 312 11.53 -4.09 11.45
N HIS A 313 11.03 -3.29 12.38
CA HIS A 313 9.82 -3.59 13.15
C HIS A 313 8.66 -2.70 12.73
N LEU A 314 7.48 -3.30 12.65
CA LEU A 314 6.21 -2.58 12.60
C LEU A 314 5.67 -2.49 14.02
N VAL A 315 5.40 -1.26 14.47
CA VAL A 315 4.66 -0.96 15.70
C VAL A 315 3.31 -0.41 15.25
N ALA A 316 2.23 -1.18 15.35
CA ALA A 316 0.93 -0.78 14.83
C ALA A 316 -0.19 -1.01 15.83
N ASP A 317 -1.11 -0.06 15.90
CA ASP A 317 -2.40 -0.27 16.53
C ASP A 317 -3.35 -0.98 15.55
N LEU A 318 -3.61 -2.26 15.82
CA LEU A 318 -4.47 -3.10 14.98
C LEU A 318 -5.95 -3.04 15.38
N GLY A 319 -6.29 -2.29 16.44
CA GLY A 319 -7.67 -2.09 16.87
C GLY A 319 -8.44 -1.18 15.93
N GLY A 320 -9.77 -1.15 16.06
CA GLY A 320 -10.64 -0.27 15.29
C GLY A 320 -11.18 -0.90 14.00
N GLY A 321 -11.32 -0.10 12.95
CA GLY A 321 -11.97 -0.53 11.72
C GLY A 321 -11.74 0.40 10.54
N TRP A 322 -12.16 -0.05 9.35
CA TRP A 322 -12.18 0.80 8.16
C TRP A 322 -13.10 2.00 8.37
N ARG A 323 -12.58 3.21 8.12
CA ARG A 323 -13.39 4.44 8.18
C ARG A 323 -14.52 4.38 7.15
N PRO A 324 -15.78 4.69 7.52
CA PRO A 324 -16.89 4.71 6.57
C PRO A 324 -16.59 5.61 5.36
N GLY A 325 -16.80 5.11 4.14
CA GLY A 325 -16.47 5.81 2.90
C GLY A 325 -14.99 5.78 2.48
N HIS A 326 -14.13 5.17 3.30
CA HIS A 326 -12.68 5.09 3.09
C HIS A 326 -12.13 3.66 3.29
N ALA A 327 -12.99 2.65 3.14
CA ALA A 327 -12.59 1.24 3.24
C ALA A 327 -11.44 0.89 2.28
N GLY A 328 -10.47 0.13 2.79
CA GLY A 328 -9.24 -0.23 2.11
C GLY A 328 -8.19 0.90 2.01
N ARG A 329 -8.53 2.13 2.40
CA ARG A 329 -7.63 3.30 2.30
C ARG A 329 -7.29 3.94 3.64
N GLN A 330 -8.18 3.86 4.63
CA GLN A 330 -7.96 4.47 5.93
C GLN A 330 -8.50 3.62 7.06
N TRP A 331 -7.61 3.17 7.93
CA TRP A 331 -7.94 2.38 9.11
C TRP A 331 -8.01 3.29 10.33
N ASP A 332 -9.18 3.42 10.93
CA ASP A 332 -9.38 4.24 12.12
C ASP A 332 -9.22 3.41 13.38
N SER A 333 -8.05 3.52 14.00
CA SER A 333 -7.73 2.93 15.29
C SER A 333 -7.81 3.93 16.46
N THR A 334 -8.20 5.19 16.20
CA THR A 334 -7.93 6.31 17.14
C THR A 334 -9.19 6.94 17.73
N THR A 335 -10.26 7.09 16.95
CA THR A 335 -11.46 7.85 17.39
C THR A 335 -12.21 7.24 18.57
N HIS A 336 -12.06 5.94 18.78
CA HIS A 336 -12.73 5.20 19.85
C HIS A 336 -11.87 5.06 21.12
N ARG A 337 -10.62 5.54 21.09
CA ARG A 337 -9.68 5.37 22.20
C ARG A 337 -9.77 6.48 23.23
N ARG A 338 -9.40 6.14 24.47
CA ARG A 338 -9.33 7.12 25.56
C ARG A 338 -8.07 7.97 25.42
N PRO A 339 -8.07 9.23 25.89
CA PRO A 339 -6.90 10.11 25.80
C PRO A 339 -5.61 9.55 26.39
N ARG A 340 -5.70 8.75 27.46
CA ARG A 340 -4.53 8.07 28.04
C ARG A 340 -3.94 7.04 27.09
N GLU A 341 -4.77 6.29 26.38
CA GLU A 341 -4.33 5.23 25.46
C GLU A 341 -3.65 5.82 24.23
N LEU A 342 -4.19 6.93 23.71
CA LEU A 342 -3.56 7.69 22.63
C LEU A 342 -2.18 8.24 23.03
N ARG A 343 -2.05 8.81 24.24
CA ARG A 343 -0.75 9.25 24.77
C ARG A 343 0.24 8.10 24.97
N GLU A 344 -0.24 6.91 25.36
CA GLU A 344 0.59 5.71 25.47
C GLU A 344 1.10 5.23 24.09
N LEU A 345 0.29 5.36 23.02
CA LEU A 345 0.71 5.11 21.64
C LEU A 345 1.76 6.11 21.17
N VAL A 346 1.45 7.41 21.23
CA VAL A 346 2.34 8.50 20.79
C VAL A 346 3.68 8.47 21.53
N GLY A 347 3.65 8.20 22.84
CA GLY A 347 4.86 8.09 23.66
C GLY A 347 5.61 6.77 23.52
N THR A 348 5.40 5.98 22.45
CA THR A 348 6.09 4.69 22.27
C THR A 348 7.58 4.91 22.06
N LEU A 349 8.00 5.76 21.12
CA LEU A 349 9.42 5.96 20.84
C LEU A 349 10.10 6.96 21.78
N ALA A 350 9.37 7.74 22.58
CA ALA A 350 9.99 8.60 23.60
C ALA A 350 10.87 7.83 24.62
N ARG A 351 10.69 6.51 24.75
CA ARG A 351 11.46 5.63 25.65
C ARG A 351 12.37 4.64 24.91
N HIS A 352 12.37 4.65 23.57
CA HIS A 352 13.14 3.73 22.74
C HIS A 352 13.97 4.53 21.74
N ARG A 353 15.19 4.08 21.44
CA ARG A 353 16.08 4.81 20.52
C ARG A 353 16.48 3.92 19.36
N PRO A 354 15.57 3.67 18.42
CA PRO A 354 15.93 2.93 17.23
C PRO A 354 16.93 3.72 16.40
N ALA A 355 17.66 3.02 15.54
CA ALA A 355 18.61 3.66 14.64
C ALA A 355 17.90 4.53 13.60
N ALA A 356 16.71 4.11 13.15
CA ALA A 356 15.81 4.98 12.41
C ALA A 356 14.34 4.71 12.74
N ALA A 357 13.47 5.69 12.52
CA ALA A 357 12.03 5.51 12.59
C ALA A 357 11.30 6.37 11.57
N LYS A 358 10.15 5.90 11.09
CA LYS A 358 9.18 6.69 10.33
C LYS A 358 7.74 6.37 10.71
N ASP A 359 6.86 7.35 10.65
CA ASP A 359 5.42 7.13 10.72
C ASP A 359 4.90 6.44 9.45
N VAL A 360 3.86 5.60 9.55
CA VAL A 360 3.25 4.99 8.36
C VAL A 360 2.22 5.95 7.77
N SER A 361 2.65 6.70 6.76
CA SER A 361 1.84 7.72 6.08
C SER A 361 0.87 7.17 5.03
N MET A 362 0.24 8.06 4.25
CA MET A 362 -0.65 7.73 3.12
C MET A 362 0.00 6.86 2.02
N ALA A 363 1.33 6.77 1.98
CA ALA A 363 2.02 5.84 1.08
C ALA A 363 1.92 4.36 1.54
N GLY A 364 1.31 4.13 2.70
CA GLY A 364 1.16 2.83 3.33
C GLY A 364 2.46 2.28 3.88
N LEU A 365 2.40 1.05 4.38
CA LEU A 365 3.53 0.36 5.00
C LEU A 365 4.71 0.23 4.02
N VAL A 366 4.43 -0.18 2.79
CA VAL A 366 5.47 -0.45 1.77
C VAL A 366 6.12 0.86 1.30
N GLY A 367 5.33 1.91 1.09
CA GLY A 367 5.87 3.22 0.69
C GLY A 367 6.67 3.88 1.80
N THR A 368 6.22 3.77 3.04
CA THR A 368 6.95 4.27 4.20
C THR A 368 8.28 3.51 4.38
N LEU A 369 8.28 2.18 4.20
CA LEU A 369 9.51 1.40 4.23
C LEU A 369 10.49 1.85 3.14
N ALA A 370 9.99 2.18 1.94
CA ALA A 370 10.81 2.72 0.86
C ALA A 370 11.41 4.08 1.24
N MET A 371 10.64 4.96 1.89
CA MET A 371 11.13 6.26 2.39
C MET A 371 12.19 6.09 3.49
N LEU A 372 11.97 5.19 4.46
CA LEU A 372 12.95 4.88 5.52
C LEU A 372 14.24 4.32 4.93
N ALA A 373 14.12 3.40 3.97
CA ALA A 373 15.26 2.81 3.28
C ALA A 373 16.03 3.86 2.45
N GLU A 374 15.32 4.74 1.75
CA GLU A 374 15.89 5.86 0.99
C GLU A 374 16.67 6.81 1.89
N ALA A 375 16.04 7.29 2.97
CA ALA A 375 16.67 8.20 3.94
C ALA A 375 17.89 7.56 4.59
N SER A 376 17.88 6.24 4.79
CA SER A 376 19.00 5.47 5.33
C SER A 376 20.07 5.11 4.29
N GLY A 377 19.86 5.40 2.99
CA GLY A 377 20.77 5.01 1.91
C GLY A 377 20.88 3.50 1.69
N THR A 378 19.81 2.76 2.00
CA THR A 378 19.72 1.29 1.96
C THR A 378 18.64 0.80 1.00
N GLY A 379 18.57 -0.50 0.76
CA GLY A 379 17.33 -1.15 0.29
C GLY A 379 16.57 -1.74 1.48
N ALA A 380 15.42 -2.38 1.24
CA ALA A 380 14.71 -3.13 2.26
C ALA A 380 14.04 -4.40 1.73
N GLU A 381 13.89 -5.36 2.63
CA GLU A 381 13.07 -6.55 2.44
C GLU A 381 11.95 -6.57 3.49
N LEU A 382 10.71 -6.79 3.05
CA LEU A 382 9.52 -6.97 3.89
C LEU A 382 9.07 -8.43 3.84
N ASP A 383 9.05 -9.11 4.98
CA ASP A 383 8.44 -10.43 5.13
C ASP A 383 6.91 -10.29 5.20
N VAL A 384 6.24 -10.70 4.12
CA VAL A 384 4.79 -10.53 3.97
C VAL A 384 4.01 -11.35 5.01
N ALA A 385 4.52 -12.54 5.37
CA ALA A 385 3.86 -13.40 6.35
C ALA A 385 4.06 -12.90 7.79
N GLY A 386 5.13 -12.15 8.03
CA GLY A 386 5.45 -11.54 9.32
C GLY A 386 4.66 -10.26 9.63
N VAL A 387 3.98 -9.64 8.65
CA VAL A 387 3.24 -8.38 8.86
C VAL A 387 1.99 -8.62 9.71
N PRO A 388 1.92 -8.10 10.96
CA PRO A 388 0.70 -8.15 11.74
C PRO A 388 -0.34 -7.22 11.09
N ARG A 389 -1.60 -7.66 11.06
CA ARG A 389 -2.70 -6.91 10.44
C ARG A 389 -3.98 -7.02 11.26
N PRO A 390 -4.89 -6.03 11.16
CA PRO A 390 -6.21 -6.16 11.75
C PRO A 390 -6.97 -7.37 11.20
N GLU A 391 -7.82 -7.96 12.05
CA GLU A 391 -8.68 -9.06 11.65
C GLU A 391 -9.61 -8.62 10.50
N GLY A 392 -9.73 -9.44 9.45
CA GLY A 392 -10.56 -9.15 8.29
C GLY A 392 -10.00 -8.10 7.30
N ALA A 393 -8.89 -7.42 7.61
CA ALA A 393 -8.26 -6.50 6.66
C ALA A 393 -7.50 -7.29 5.57
N ALA A 394 -7.81 -7.05 4.29
CA ALA A 394 -7.06 -7.66 3.20
C ALA A 394 -5.60 -7.18 3.21
N MET A 395 -4.64 -8.07 2.91
CA MET A 395 -3.21 -7.73 2.97
C MET A 395 -2.87 -6.56 2.04
N ALA A 396 -3.39 -6.55 0.81
CA ALA A 396 -3.12 -5.46 -0.14
C ALA A 396 -3.61 -4.10 0.37
N ASP A 397 -4.78 -4.06 1.02
CA ASP A 397 -5.31 -2.84 1.62
C ASP A 397 -4.42 -2.42 2.79
N TRP A 398 -4.08 -3.32 3.71
CA TRP A 398 -3.25 -3.01 4.87
C TRP A 398 -1.85 -2.50 4.49
N LEU A 399 -1.23 -3.07 3.45
CA LEU A 399 0.07 -2.63 2.95
C LEU A 399 0.04 -1.22 2.32
N THR A 400 -1.12 -0.71 1.94
CA THR A 400 -1.29 0.54 1.17
C THR A 400 -2.16 1.60 1.84
N CYS A 401 -2.88 1.26 2.91
CA CYS A 401 -3.74 2.20 3.61
C CYS A 401 -2.95 3.12 4.55
N PHE A 402 -3.57 4.24 4.93
CA PHE A 402 -3.14 5.03 6.07
C PHE A 402 -3.71 4.45 7.37
N PRO A 403 -2.87 3.90 8.28
CA PRO A 403 -3.30 3.43 9.58
C PRO A 403 -3.46 4.60 10.56
N GLY A 404 -4.38 4.44 11.52
CA GLY A 404 -4.58 5.43 12.57
C GLY A 404 -3.30 5.67 13.39
N PHE A 405 -2.64 4.60 13.80
CA PHE A 405 -1.30 4.67 14.40
C PHE A 405 -0.46 3.48 13.94
N ALA A 406 0.61 3.76 13.20
CA ALA A 406 1.69 2.81 13.00
C ALA A 406 3.02 3.50 12.75
N LEU A 407 4.10 2.87 13.19
CA LEU A 407 5.48 3.31 13.01
C LEU A 407 6.30 2.15 12.43
N LEU A 408 7.22 2.47 11.52
CA LEU A 408 8.31 1.60 11.13
C LEU A 408 9.57 2.02 11.87
N THR A 409 10.28 1.07 12.45
CA THR A 409 11.57 1.32 13.11
C THR A 409 12.63 0.39 12.53
N ALA A 410 13.87 0.87 12.46
CA ALA A 410 15.04 0.06 12.09
C ALA A 410 16.02 0.04 13.27
N ASP A 411 16.34 -1.17 13.69
CA ASP A 411 17.15 -1.43 14.88
C ASP A 411 18.30 -2.38 14.58
N ARG A 412 19.39 -2.24 15.35
CA ARG A 412 20.50 -3.17 15.24
C ARG A 412 20.05 -4.59 15.62
N PRO A 413 20.57 -5.65 14.97
CA PRO A 413 20.27 -7.01 15.37
C PRO A 413 20.53 -7.24 16.86
N GLY A 414 19.54 -7.78 17.57
CA GLY A 414 19.61 -8.03 19.01
C GLY A 414 19.22 -6.85 19.92
N ALA A 415 18.92 -5.68 19.36
CA ALA A 415 18.32 -4.58 20.12
C ALA A 415 16.93 -4.98 20.64
N THR A 416 16.53 -4.40 21.77
CA THR A 416 15.18 -4.61 22.30
C THR A 416 14.20 -3.81 21.45
N PRO A 417 13.19 -4.45 20.83
CA PRO A 417 12.24 -3.75 19.99
C PRO A 417 11.43 -2.72 20.81
N PRO A 418 10.86 -1.71 20.15
CA PRO A 418 9.87 -0.85 20.78
C PRO A 418 8.73 -1.67 21.39
N SER A 419 8.19 -1.20 22.50
CA SER A 419 7.05 -1.87 23.13
C SER A 419 6.01 -0.86 23.61
N SER A 420 4.75 -1.20 23.39
CA SER A 420 3.61 -0.41 23.86
C SER A 420 2.52 -1.37 24.34
N PRO A 421 1.84 -1.09 25.46
CA PRO A 421 0.69 -1.88 25.87
C PRO A 421 -0.52 -1.71 24.94
N ARG A 422 -0.45 -0.78 23.98
CA ARG A 422 -1.55 -0.42 23.06
C ARG A 422 -1.29 -0.75 21.60
N ALA A 423 -0.07 -1.14 21.24
CA ALA A 423 0.30 -1.47 19.88
C ALA A 423 0.94 -2.86 19.81
N THR A 424 0.68 -3.55 18.71
CA THR A 424 1.39 -4.78 18.36
C THR A 424 2.74 -4.39 17.77
N THR A 425 3.82 -4.99 18.27
CA THR A 425 5.15 -4.86 17.67
C THR A 425 5.60 -6.20 17.12
N ALA A 426 6.04 -6.23 15.86
CA ALA A 426 6.56 -7.43 15.23
C ALA A 426 7.75 -7.09 14.31
N PRO A 427 8.78 -7.96 14.22
CA PRO A 427 9.76 -7.88 13.17
C PRO A 427 9.07 -8.20 11.84
N VAL A 428 9.17 -7.30 10.87
CA VAL A 428 8.51 -7.43 9.57
C VAL A 428 9.51 -7.45 8.41
N GLY A 429 10.80 -7.28 8.68
CA GLY A 429 11.77 -7.21 7.60
C GLY A 429 13.16 -6.82 8.05
N ARG A 430 13.98 -6.39 7.10
CA ARG A 430 15.31 -5.84 7.34
C ARG A 430 15.73 -4.86 6.27
N LEU A 431 16.64 -3.96 6.63
CA LEU A 431 17.36 -3.14 5.67
C LEU A 431 18.43 -3.98 4.97
N THR A 432 18.66 -3.71 3.69
CA THR A 432 19.58 -4.45 2.83
C THR A 432 20.61 -3.51 2.20
N ALA A 433 21.64 -4.09 1.58
CA ALA A 433 22.57 -3.30 0.76
C ALA A 433 21.79 -2.57 -0.36
N PRO A 434 22.16 -1.33 -0.69
CA PRO A 434 21.43 -0.54 -1.69
C PRO A 434 21.52 -1.20 -3.07
N SER A 435 20.39 -1.44 -3.72
CA SER A 435 20.35 -1.88 -5.11
C SER A 435 18.95 -1.72 -5.76
N PRO A 436 18.52 -0.49 -6.13
CA PRO A 436 19.01 0.83 -5.72
C PRO A 436 18.62 1.19 -4.27
N ALA A 437 19.05 2.36 -3.77
CA ALA A 437 18.57 2.87 -2.48
C ALA A 437 17.05 3.17 -2.55
N GLY A 438 16.34 2.91 -1.46
CA GLY A 438 14.87 3.01 -1.39
C GLY A 438 14.11 1.86 -2.05
N ALA A 439 14.79 0.90 -2.69
CA ALA A 439 14.11 -0.25 -3.27
C ALA A 439 13.58 -1.19 -2.20
N VAL A 440 12.34 -1.66 -2.37
CA VAL A 440 11.67 -2.59 -1.45
C VAL A 440 11.30 -3.87 -2.17
N SER A 441 11.75 -4.99 -1.63
CA SER A 441 11.35 -6.34 -2.06
C SER A 441 10.45 -6.99 -1.02
N LEU A 442 9.44 -7.72 -1.47
CA LEU A 442 8.61 -8.59 -0.63
C LEU A 442 9.22 -9.98 -0.59
N VAL A 443 9.36 -10.53 0.62
CA VAL A 443 9.77 -11.90 0.87
C VAL A 443 8.52 -12.73 1.14
N TRP A 444 8.35 -13.80 0.38
CA TRP A 444 7.18 -14.67 0.43
C TRP A 444 7.47 -15.96 1.20
N PRO A 445 6.44 -16.68 1.69
CA PRO A 445 6.60 -17.95 2.39
C PRO A 445 7.37 -19.03 1.62
N ASP A 446 7.35 -18.98 0.28
CA ASP A 446 8.14 -19.88 -0.58
C ASP A 446 9.61 -19.47 -0.72
N GLY A 447 10.07 -18.49 0.06
CA GLY A 447 11.43 -17.95 0.04
C GLY A 447 11.72 -17.02 -1.14
N ARG A 448 10.75 -16.80 -2.03
CA ARG A 448 10.94 -15.93 -3.20
C ARG A 448 10.87 -14.46 -2.82
N ARG A 449 11.54 -13.65 -3.65
CA ARG A 449 11.51 -12.20 -3.57
C ARG A 449 10.79 -11.64 -4.79
N THR A 450 9.89 -10.69 -4.57
CA THR A 450 9.28 -9.89 -5.65
C THR A 450 9.49 -8.41 -5.38
N LEU A 451 9.84 -7.65 -6.40
CA LEU A 451 10.03 -6.21 -6.27
C LEU A 451 8.68 -5.51 -6.06
N ALA A 452 8.56 -4.70 -5.01
CA ALA A 452 7.38 -3.86 -4.76
C ALA A 452 7.61 -2.39 -5.14
N VAL A 453 8.79 -1.87 -4.82
CA VAL A 453 9.21 -0.50 -5.16
C VAL A 453 10.61 -0.57 -5.76
N ALA A 454 10.75 -0.08 -6.99
CA ALA A 454 11.97 -0.21 -7.77
C ALA A 454 12.92 0.99 -7.68
N ALA A 455 12.44 2.12 -7.16
CA ALA A 455 13.11 3.41 -7.18
C ALA A 455 12.91 4.15 -5.85
N PRO A 456 13.72 5.18 -5.55
CA PRO A 456 13.51 6.05 -4.40
C PRO A 456 12.07 6.56 -4.33
N ALA A 457 11.47 6.54 -3.14
CA ALA A 457 10.08 6.91 -2.93
C ALA A 457 9.87 8.42 -3.14
N THR A 458 10.80 9.23 -2.67
CA THR A 458 10.70 10.70 -2.68
C THR A 458 11.69 11.34 -3.66
N GLY A 459 12.85 10.72 -3.86
CA GLY A 459 13.97 11.30 -4.62
C GLY A 459 14.76 12.35 -3.84
N LEU A 460 14.53 12.51 -2.53
CA LEU A 460 15.31 13.38 -1.65
C LEU A 460 16.68 12.78 -1.33
N GLY A 461 16.81 11.45 -1.48
CA GLY A 461 18.04 10.73 -1.22
C GLY A 461 18.31 10.52 0.27
N PRO A 462 19.50 10.01 0.61
CA PRO A 462 19.88 9.75 1.99
C PRO A 462 19.89 11.03 2.81
N ALA A 463 19.45 10.95 4.07
CA ALA A 463 19.67 12.00 5.03
C ALA A 463 21.19 12.17 5.18
N ALA A 464 21.74 13.27 4.66
CA ALA A 464 23.18 13.52 4.74
C ALA A 464 23.60 13.49 6.21
N ALA A 465 24.58 12.66 6.57
CA ALA A 465 24.99 12.52 7.97
C ALA A 465 25.32 13.89 8.58
N VAL A 466 24.79 14.17 9.78
CA VAL A 466 25.23 15.29 10.60
C VAL A 466 26.74 15.14 10.81
N PRO A 467 27.61 16.02 10.30
CA PRO A 467 29.01 15.99 10.73
C PRO A 467 29.01 16.20 12.25
N PRO A 468 29.89 15.51 13.01
CA PRO A 468 29.95 15.71 14.46
C PRO A 468 30.07 17.21 14.75
N PRO A 469 29.40 17.73 15.79
CA PRO A 469 29.42 19.16 16.07
C PRO A 469 30.86 19.63 16.14
N THR A 470 31.20 20.63 15.32
CA THR A 470 32.49 21.31 15.43
C THR A 470 32.55 21.99 16.81
N GLU A 471 33.73 22.04 17.44
CA GLU A 471 33.93 22.68 18.76
C GLU A 471 33.40 24.12 18.85
N GLU A 472 33.14 24.75 17.71
CA GLU A 472 32.59 26.10 17.57
C GLU A 472 31.08 26.19 17.84
N ALA A 473 30.32 25.09 17.72
CA ALA A 473 28.89 25.03 18.06
C ALA A 473 28.62 24.71 19.55
N LEU A 474 29.67 24.38 20.31
CA LEU A 474 29.62 24.10 21.75
C LEU A 474 30.09 25.30 22.61
N ARG A 475 30.36 26.45 21.98
CA ARG A 475 30.71 27.72 22.62
C ARG A 475 29.65 28.76 22.32
#